data_AF-A0A0L9TE44-F1
#
_entry.id   AF-A0A0L9TE44-F1
#
_cell.length_a   1.000
_cell.length_b   1.000
_cell.length_c   1.000
_cell.angle_alpha   90.00
_cell.angle_beta   90.00
_cell.angle_gamma   90.00
#
_symmetry.space_group_name_H-M   'P 1'
#
loop_
_entity.id
_entity.type
_entity.pdbx_description
1 polymer ?
#
loop_
_entity_poly.entity_id
_entity_poly.type
_entity_poly.pdbx_seq_one_letter_code
_entity_poly.pdbx_strand_id
1 'polypeptide(L)'
;MAEKEAIEEAHSKLRFKLLREIRWSNRRDCEFPPKVRHYRKVVSPYYENSPPTKEEMEIMESCPKVDRENLEELLQEENFYLVMNWNQGSESGDEDVKSRRRIPWVPVLIYKPKESDNHKKRPAVVFLHDMNKNKEFFRPLLKAYASRGYIAVAVDACYHGERAMYTHAYRDVCDLMRLADYLTEREDIDPSRIGITGISLGGIHAWFAADNLNIL
;
A
#
# COMPACT_ATOMS: atom_id res chain seq x y z
N MET A 1 17.08 -41.91 -3.16
CA MET A 1 15.76 -41.29 -2.93
C MET A 1 15.70 -40.61 -1.57
N ALA A 2 16.04 -41.32 -0.48
CA ALA A 2 16.08 -40.76 0.88
C ALA A 2 16.94 -39.47 1.07
N GLU A 3 18.08 -39.37 0.40
CA GLU A 3 18.95 -38.18 0.52
C GLU A 3 18.34 -36.91 -0.12
N LYS A 4 17.62 -37.06 -1.24
CA LYS A 4 16.90 -35.94 -1.87
C LYS A 4 15.74 -35.47 -1.00
N GLU A 5 14.98 -36.41 -0.43
CA GLU A 5 13.89 -36.11 0.51
C GLU A 5 14.40 -35.39 1.77
N ALA A 6 15.54 -35.82 2.32
CA ALA A 6 16.16 -35.17 3.48
C ALA A 6 16.61 -33.73 3.18
N ILE A 7 17.16 -33.46 1.99
CA ILE A 7 17.54 -32.10 1.57
C ILE A 7 16.30 -31.23 1.38
N GLU A 8 15.25 -31.75 0.78
CA GLU A 8 14.00 -31.04 0.54
C GLU A 8 13.26 -30.71 1.85
N GLU A 9 13.29 -31.62 2.82
CA GLU A 9 12.79 -31.39 4.17
C GLU A 9 13.63 -30.33 4.92
N ALA A 10 14.97 -30.37 4.81
CA ALA A 10 15.85 -29.39 5.41
C ALA A 10 15.63 -27.97 4.82
N HIS A 11 15.49 -27.86 3.50
CA HIS A 11 15.15 -26.61 2.82
C HIS A 11 13.78 -26.08 3.26
N SER A 12 12.80 -26.96 3.39
CA SER A 12 11.46 -26.60 3.86
C SER A 12 11.48 -26.08 5.30
N LYS A 13 12.25 -26.71 6.20
CA LYS A 13 12.43 -26.27 7.59
C LYS A 13 13.16 -24.91 7.68
N LEU A 14 14.21 -24.72 6.89
CA LEU A 14 14.93 -23.44 6.81
C LEU A 14 14.04 -22.31 6.29
N ARG A 15 13.29 -22.57 5.21
CA ARG A 15 12.31 -21.63 4.66
C ARG A 15 11.23 -21.30 5.69
N PHE A 16 10.65 -22.30 6.35
CA PHE A 16 9.67 -22.09 7.40
C PHE A 16 10.22 -21.24 8.55
N LYS A 17 11.45 -21.52 9.00
CA LYS A 17 12.10 -20.75 10.07
C LYS A 17 12.35 -19.30 9.64
N LEU A 18 12.85 -19.07 8.43
CA LEU A 18 13.05 -17.73 7.87
C LEU A 18 11.73 -16.96 7.78
N LEU A 19 10.69 -17.56 7.20
CA LEU A 19 9.35 -16.98 7.08
C LEU A 19 8.75 -16.66 8.46
N ARG A 20 8.96 -17.55 9.44
CA ARG A 20 8.51 -17.32 10.81
C ARG A 20 9.24 -16.14 11.44
N GLU A 21 10.56 -16.02 11.30
CA GLU A 21 11.32 -14.88 11.85
C GLU A 21 10.91 -13.55 11.19
N ILE A 22 10.69 -13.53 9.87
CA ILE A 22 10.20 -12.35 9.14
C ILE A 22 8.78 -11.98 9.62
N ARG A 23 7.86 -12.95 9.76
CA ARG A 23 6.50 -12.70 10.27
C ARG A 23 6.51 -12.26 11.74
N TRP A 24 7.38 -12.86 12.56
CA TRP A 24 7.46 -12.59 14.00
C TRP A 24 8.08 -11.23 14.30
N SER A 25 9.07 -10.77 13.52
CA SER A 25 9.61 -9.42 13.63
C SER A 25 8.59 -8.35 13.23
N ASN A 26 7.73 -8.65 12.25
CA ASN A 26 6.71 -7.73 11.75
C ASN A 26 5.42 -7.64 12.60
N ARG A 27 5.10 -8.66 13.42
CA ARG A 27 3.86 -8.67 14.24
C ARG A 27 3.95 -7.92 15.57
N ARG A 28 5.14 -7.81 16.18
CA ARG A 28 5.30 -7.32 17.57
C ARG A 28 4.85 -5.87 17.81
N ASP A 29 4.71 -5.07 16.77
CA ASP A 29 4.38 -3.65 16.89
C ASP A 29 2.97 -3.30 16.39
N CYS A 30 2.16 -4.30 15.98
CA CYS A 30 0.98 -4.11 15.12
C CYS A 30 -0.39 -4.38 15.79
N GLU A 31 -0.58 -4.07 17.08
CA GLU A 31 -1.77 -4.55 17.82
C GLU A 31 -3.05 -3.71 17.66
N PHE A 32 -2.98 -2.46 17.18
CA PHE A 32 -4.16 -1.58 17.08
C PHE A 32 -4.56 -1.27 15.63
N PRO A 33 -5.87 -1.18 15.31
CA PRO A 33 -6.33 -0.79 13.98
C PRO A 33 -5.85 0.63 13.62
N PRO A 34 -5.47 0.88 12.35
CA PRO A 34 -4.98 2.18 11.93
C PRO A 34 -6.10 3.24 11.99
N LYS A 35 -5.78 4.45 12.45
CA LYS A 35 -6.74 5.57 12.47
C LYS A 35 -6.70 6.31 11.13
N VAL A 36 -7.84 6.51 10.48
CA VAL A 36 -7.90 7.25 9.22
C VAL A 36 -7.95 8.76 9.47
N ARG A 37 -7.15 9.53 8.72
CA ARG A 37 -7.24 11.00 8.66
C ARG A 37 -7.34 11.48 7.23
N HIS A 38 -8.51 11.99 6.85
CA HIS A 38 -8.74 12.54 5.52
C HIS A 38 -8.09 13.91 5.35
N TYR A 39 -7.66 14.22 4.13
CA TYR A 39 -7.12 15.52 3.76
C TYR A 39 -7.53 15.91 2.34
N ARG A 40 -7.16 17.12 1.93
CA ARG A 40 -7.45 17.62 0.59
C ARG A 40 -6.50 16.97 -0.42
N LYS A 41 -7.02 16.68 -1.61
CA LYS A 41 -6.25 16.22 -2.76
C LYS A 41 -4.93 16.98 -2.92
N VAL A 42 -3.84 16.23 -3.09
CA VAL A 42 -2.51 16.79 -3.39
C VAL A 42 -2.56 17.51 -4.74
N VAL A 43 -2.26 18.81 -4.74
CA VAL A 43 -2.27 19.66 -5.95
C VAL A 43 -0.92 19.67 -6.65
N SER A 44 0.17 19.59 -5.89
CA SER A 44 1.55 19.56 -6.41
C SER A 44 2.28 18.36 -5.81
N PRO A 45 2.27 17.20 -6.48
CA PRO A 45 2.95 16.01 -6.00
C PRO A 45 4.46 16.23 -5.95
N TYR A 46 5.09 15.82 -4.86
CA TYR A 46 6.54 15.86 -4.71
C TYR A 46 7.18 14.65 -5.41
N TYR A 47 8.30 14.90 -6.08
CA TYR A 47 9.16 13.89 -6.67
C TYR A 47 10.58 14.10 -6.15
N GLU A 48 11.25 13.03 -5.75
CA GLU A 48 12.57 13.08 -5.11
C GLU A 48 13.64 13.59 -6.09
N ASN A 49 13.47 13.22 -7.35
CA ASN A 49 14.28 13.64 -8.47
C ASN A 49 13.43 14.48 -9.44
N SER A 50 13.72 14.40 -10.74
CA SER A 50 12.91 15.07 -11.75
C SER A 50 11.48 14.49 -11.79
N PRO A 51 10.47 15.35 -11.99
CA PRO A 51 9.11 14.87 -12.23
C PRO A 51 9.07 13.99 -13.49
N PRO A 52 8.01 13.17 -13.65
CA PRO A 52 7.85 12.33 -14.81
C PRO A 52 7.96 13.12 -16.10
N THR A 53 8.60 12.53 -17.11
CA THR A 53 8.68 13.12 -18.44
C THR A 53 7.29 13.20 -19.06
N LYS A 54 7.12 14.05 -20.09
CA LYS A 54 5.86 14.11 -20.84
C LYS A 54 5.48 12.77 -21.44
N GLU A 55 6.46 12.04 -21.96
CA GLU A 55 6.28 10.70 -22.53
C GLU A 55 5.81 9.70 -21.46
N GLU A 56 6.41 9.70 -20.27
CA GLU A 56 5.96 8.83 -19.16
C GLU A 56 4.52 9.15 -18.75
N MET A 57 4.15 10.44 -18.72
CA MET A 57 2.78 10.87 -18.42
C MET A 57 1.80 10.45 -19.52
N GLU A 58 2.16 10.60 -20.80
CA GLU A 58 1.35 10.18 -21.95
C GLU A 58 1.14 8.67 -21.96
N ILE A 59 2.18 7.89 -21.67
CA ILE A 59 2.09 6.43 -21.53
C ILE A 59 1.14 6.07 -20.40
N MET A 60 1.25 6.72 -19.24
CA MET A 60 0.35 6.44 -18.12
C MET A 60 -1.10 6.83 -18.44
N GLU A 61 -1.34 7.99 -19.06
CA GLU A 61 -2.67 8.43 -19.50
C GLU A 61 -3.29 7.52 -20.58
N SER A 62 -2.46 6.80 -21.34
CA SER A 62 -2.90 5.82 -22.34
C SER A 62 -3.45 4.51 -21.74
N CYS A 63 -3.42 4.34 -20.41
CA CYS A 63 -3.98 3.18 -19.73
C CYS A 63 -5.42 2.93 -20.20
N PRO A 64 -5.73 1.77 -20.84
CA PRO A 64 -7.06 1.50 -21.35
C PRO A 64 -8.08 1.58 -20.21
N LYS A 65 -9.15 2.35 -20.40
CA LYS A 65 -10.26 2.50 -19.44
C LYS A 65 -11.58 2.20 -20.13
N VAL A 66 -12.64 1.96 -19.35
CA VAL A 66 -13.98 1.77 -19.93
C VAL A 66 -14.36 3.06 -20.66
N ASP A 67 -14.71 2.92 -21.94
CA ASP A 67 -15.20 4.03 -22.75
C ASP A 67 -16.64 4.33 -22.35
N ARG A 68 -16.81 5.43 -21.61
CA ARG A 68 -18.09 5.88 -21.08
C ARG A 68 -18.08 7.39 -20.93
N GLU A 69 -19.13 8.04 -21.40
CA GLU A 69 -19.32 9.47 -21.19
C GLU A 69 -19.33 9.81 -19.70
N ASN A 70 -18.73 10.95 -19.35
CA ASN A 70 -18.66 11.48 -17.98
C ASN A 70 -18.02 10.52 -16.95
N LEU A 71 -17.06 9.70 -17.37
CA LEU A 71 -16.38 8.75 -16.48
C LEU A 71 -15.83 9.42 -15.21
N GLU A 72 -15.26 10.62 -15.32
CA GLU A 72 -14.74 11.38 -14.16
C GLU A 72 -15.82 11.69 -13.12
N GLU A 73 -17.06 11.92 -13.56
CA GLU A 73 -18.19 12.19 -12.66
C GLU A 73 -18.70 10.92 -11.99
N LEU A 74 -18.40 9.74 -12.55
CA LEU A 74 -18.78 8.43 -12.03
C LEU A 74 -17.74 7.84 -11.07
N LEU A 75 -16.55 8.47 -10.95
CA LEU A 75 -15.48 8.01 -10.09
C LEU A 75 -15.32 8.91 -8.86
N GLN A 76 -15.02 8.30 -7.73
CA GLN A 76 -14.71 8.96 -6.48
C GLN A 76 -13.23 8.80 -6.16
N GLU A 77 -12.60 9.92 -5.80
CA GLU A 77 -11.24 9.97 -5.29
C GLU A 77 -11.25 10.19 -3.78
N GLU A 78 -10.52 9.38 -3.02
CA GLU A 78 -10.29 9.54 -1.59
C GLU A 78 -8.80 9.74 -1.32
N ASN A 79 -8.44 10.75 -0.53
CA ASN A 79 -7.08 10.98 -0.05
C ASN A 79 -7.11 10.98 1.48
N PHE A 80 -6.30 10.13 2.11
CA PHE A 80 -6.19 10.06 3.56
C PHE A 80 -4.85 9.49 3.99
N TYR A 81 -4.54 9.66 5.26
CA TYR A 81 -3.42 9.02 5.92
C TYR A 81 -3.92 7.90 6.83
N LEU A 82 -3.29 6.74 6.77
CA LEU A 82 -3.42 5.72 7.82
C LEU A 82 -2.47 6.06 8.94
N VAL A 83 -3.01 6.45 10.09
CA VAL A 83 -2.25 6.78 11.30
C VAL A 83 -1.99 5.51 12.12
N MET A 84 -0.71 5.24 12.35
CA MET A 84 -0.15 4.05 12.93
C MET A 84 0.23 4.31 14.40
N ASN A 85 -0.47 3.70 15.34
CA ASN A 85 -0.18 3.89 16.77
C ASN A 85 1.00 3.01 17.21
N TRP A 86 2.22 3.34 16.79
CA TRP A 86 3.42 2.55 17.08
C TRP A 86 4.00 2.72 18.49
N ASN A 87 3.39 3.55 19.37
CA ASN A 87 4.01 4.03 20.61
C ASN A 87 3.13 3.97 21.89
N GLN A 88 2.08 3.15 21.97
CA GLN A 88 1.33 2.99 23.24
C GLN A 88 1.87 1.86 24.14
N GLY A 89 3.19 1.71 24.23
CA GLY A 89 3.83 0.65 25.02
C GLY A 89 4.93 1.12 25.99
N SER A 90 5.16 2.42 26.16
CA SER A 90 6.15 2.94 27.11
C SER A 90 5.48 3.83 28.16
N GLU A 91 4.98 3.22 29.24
CA GLU A 91 4.58 3.91 30.47
C GLU A 91 5.78 4.27 31.37
N SER A 92 7.01 4.04 30.93
CA SER A 92 8.21 4.48 31.66
C SER A 92 8.72 5.80 31.07
N GLY A 93 8.48 6.90 31.79
CA GLY A 93 8.97 8.23 31.48
C GLY A 93 10.49 8.32 31.58
N ASP A 94 11.18 8.02 30.48
CA ASP A 94 12.59 8.37 30.29
C ASP A 94 12.72 9.42 29.16
N GLU A 95 13.39 10.50 29.51
CA GLU A 95 13.57 11.75 28.78
C GLU A 95 14.50 11.63 27.55
N ASP A 96 14.20 10.74 26.61
CA ASP A 96 14.96 10.62 25.34
C ASP A 96 14.08 10.91 24.10
N VAL A 97 13.23 11.94 24.25
CA VAL A 97 12.11 12.31 23.37
C VAL A 97 12.54 13.01 22.05
N LYS A 98 13.83 13.23 21.81
CA LYS A 98 14.29 13.99 20.62
C LYS A 98 14.76 13.16 19.41
N SER A 99 14.97 11.85 19.53
CA SER A 99 15.51 11.02 18.43
C SER A 99 14.51 10.06 17.77
N ARG A 100 13.30 9.88 18.31
CA ARG A 100 12.30 8.89 17.84
C ARG A 100 11.02 9.51 17.28
N ARG A 101 11.12 10.58 16.48
CA ARG A 101 9.97 11.10 15.72
C ARG A 101 9.66 10.21 14.51
N ARG A 102 9.26 8.96 14.84
CA ARG A 102 8.59 7.99 13.98
C ARG A 102 7.40 8.68 13.32
N ILE A 103 7.20 8.41 12.04
CA ILE A 103 6.12 9.00 11.28
C ILE A 103 5.03 7.97 11.21
N PRO A 104 3.95 8.18 11.97
CA PRO A 104 2.92 7.19 12.08
C PRO A 104 1.99 7.26 10.88
N TRP A 105 2.37 7.68 9.66
CA TRP A 105 1.38 7.83 8.60
C TRP A 105 1.78 7.31 7.24
N VAL A 106 0.84 6.61 6.62
CA VAL A 106 0.91 6.11 5.24
C VAL A 106 -0.09 6.92 4.41
N PRO A 107 0.35 7.75 3.46
CA PRO A 107 -0.52 8.40 2.48
C PRO A 107 -1.15 7.37 1.57
N VAL A 108 -2.47 7.45 1.45
CA VAL A 108 -3.28 6.53 0.64
C VAL A 108 -4.15 7.35 -0.30
N LEU A 109 -4.10 6.98 -1.58
CA LEU A 109 -4.97 7.47 -2.64
C LEU A 109 -5.85 6.32 -3.12
N ILE A 110 -7.17 6.49 -3.10
CA ILE A 110 -8.13 5.51 -3.61
C ILE A 110 -8.95 6.12 -4.74
N TYR A 111 -9.12 5.37 -5.82
CA TYR A 111 -10.19 5.57 -6.80
C TYR A 111 -11.18 4.42 -6.74
N LYS A 112 -12.47 4.75 -6.70
CA LYS A 112 -13.57 3.79 -6.73
C LYS A 112 -14.75 4.32 -7.55
N PRO A 113 -15.64 3.46 -8.07
CA PRO A 113 -16.92 3.91 -8.60
C PRO A 113 -17.71 4.65 -7.52
N LYS A 114 -18.36 5.76 -7.88
CA LYS A 114 -19.38 6.38 -7.02
C LYS A 114 -20.53 5.40 -6.82
N GLU A 115 -21.10 5.43 -5.63
CA GLU A 115 -22.18 4.54 -5.20
C GLU A 115 -23.38 4.60 -6.16
N SER A 116 -23.56 3.53 -6.93
CA SER A 116 -24.81 3.22 -7.63
C SER A 116 -25.42 1.89 -7.16
N ASP A 117 -24.72 1.16 -6.29
CA ASP A 117 -25.05 -0.22 -5.92
C ASP A 117 -24.56 -0.50 -4.48
N ASN A 118 -25.27 0.04 -3.48
CA ASN A 118 -24.84 0.12 -2.06
C ASN A 118 -24.62 -1.22 -1.35
N HIS A 119 -24.77 -2.36 -2.04
CA HIS A 119 -24.74 -3.69 -1.43
C HIS A 119 -23.66 -4.61 -2.01
N LYS A 120 -22.91 -4.20 -3.04
CA LYS A 120 -21.92 -5.05 -3.69
C LYS A 120 -20.50 -4.72 -3.24
N LYS A 121 -19.94 -5.58 -2.38
CA LYS A 121 -18.51 -5.59 -2.04
C LYS A 121 -17.64 -5.78 -3.29
N ARG A 122 -16.64 -4.93 -3.47
CA ARG A 122 -15.80 -4.85 -4.68
C ARG A 122 -14.43 -5.49 -4.45
N PRO A 123 -13.81 -6.07 -5.51
CA PRO A 123 -12.41 -6.43 -5.44
C PRO A 123 -11.54 -5.18 -5.32
N ALA A 124 -10.44 -5.26 -4.58
CA ALA A 124 -9.47 -4.17 -4.43
C ALA A 124 -8.12 -4.53 -5.04
N VAL A 125 -7.41 -3.56 -5.61
CA VAL A 125 -6.04 -3.71 -6.11
C VAL A 125 -5.17 -2.58 -5.60
N VAL A 126 -4.08 -2.93 -4.91
CA VAL A 126 -3.06 -1.99 -4.43
C VAL A 126 -1.93 -1.90 -5.44
N PHE A 127 -1.61 -0.69 -5.88
CA PHE A 127 -0.52 -0.36 -6.80
C PHE A 127 0.63 0.33 -6.06
N LEU A 128 1.82 -0.23 -6.17
CA LEU A 128 3.04 0.29 -5.56
C LEU A 128 3.95 0.90 -6.63
N HIS A 129 4.39 2.14 -6.37
CA HIS A 129 5.10 2.92 -7.37
C HIS A 129 6.57 2.51 -7.47
N ASP A 130 7.16 2.84 -8.60
CA ASP A 130 8.59 2.75 -8.88
C ASP A 130 9.38 3.83 -8.13
N MET A 131 10.70 3.71 -8.17
CA MET A 131 11.59 4.68 -7.55
C MET A 131 11.39 6.06 -8.18
N ASN A 132 11.46 7.12 -7.36
CA ASN A 132 11.30 8.51 -7.79
C ASN A 132 9.90 8.90 -8.30
N LYS A 133 8.89 8.06 -8.07
CA LYS A 133 7.48 8.40 -8.29
C LYS A 133 6.72 8.45 -6.96
N ASN A 134 5.42 8.67 -7.04
CA ASN A 134 4.50 8.77 -5.92
C ASN A 134 3.14 8.14 -6.30
N LYS A 135 2.23 8.04 -5.33
CA LYS A 135 0.87 7.52 -5.55
C LYS A 135 0.08 8.32 -6.60
N GLU A 136 0.32 9.62 -6.77
CA GLU A 136 -0.37 10.43 -7.76
C GLU A 136 0.01 10.10 -9.20
N PHE A 137 1.22 9.58 -9.44
CA PHE A 137 1.63 9.12 -10.76
C PHE A 137 0.67 8.07 -11.32
N PHE A 138 0.07 7.23 -10.47
CA PHE A 138 -0.86 6.19 -10.89
C PHE A 138 -2.30 6.64 -11.14
N ARG A 139 -2.64 7.93 -11.00
CA ARG A 139 -4.05 8.39 -11.17
C ARG A 139 -4.74 7.83 -12.41
N PRO A 140 -4.12 7.82 -13.61
CA PRO A 140 -4.77 7.25 -14.79
C PRO A 140 -5.02 5.75 -14.68
N LEU A 141 -4.07 4.99 -14.14
CA LEU A 141 -4.19 3.56 -13.89
C LEU A 141 -5.26 3.24 -12.83
N LEU A 142 -5.31 4.01 -11.74
CA LEU A 142 -6.32 3.87 -10.69
C LEU A 142 -7.73 4.12 -11.25
N LYS A 143 -7.90 5.16 -12.07
CA LYS A 143 -9.15 5.45 -12.79
C LYS A 143 -9.52 4.32 -13.75
N ALA A 144 -8.56 3.77 -14.49
CA ALA A 144 -8.79 2.65 -15.39
C ALA A 144 -9.33 1.42 -14.63
N TYR A 145 -8.76 1.07 -13.48
CA TYR A 145 -9.28 -0.03 -12.66
C TYR A 145 -10.63 0.29 -12.03
N ALA A 146 -10.79 1.50 -11.49
CA ALA A 146 -12.05 1.94 -10.91
C ALA A 146 -13.19 1.94 -11.94
N SER A 147 -12.92 2.33 -13.20
CA SER A 147 -13.90 2.27 -14.30
C SER A 147 -14.44 0.86 -14.57
N ARG A 148 -13.67 -0.18 -14.19
CA ARG A 148 -14.03 -1.59 -14.31
C ARG A 148 -14.65 -2.17 -13.04
N GLY A 149 -14.91 -1.34 -12.03
CA GLY A 149 -15.59 -1.72 -10.81
C GLY A 149 -14.70 -2.14 -9.65
N TYR A 150 -13.38 -1.99 -9.77
CA TYR A 150 -12.41 -2.24 -8.69
C TYR A 150 -12.30 -1.05 -7.73
N ILE A 151 -11.87 -1.32 -6.50
CA ILE A 151 -11.32 -0.29 -5.61
C ILE A 151 -9.81 -0.27 -5.86
N ALA A 152 -9.33 0.79 -6.53
CA ALA A 152 -7.93 0.92 -6.91
C ALA A 152 -7.20 1.83 -5.91
N VAL A 153 -6.11 1.34 -5.33
CA VAL A 153 -5.40 1.97 -4.22
C VAL A 153 -3.95 2.23 -4.61
N ALA A 154 -3.39 3.36 -4.23
CA ALA A 154 -1.95 3.62 -4.28
C ALA A 154 -1.47 4.26 -2.97
N VAL A 155 -0.21 4.00 -2.61
CA VAL A 155 0.42 4.55 -1.40
C VAL A 155 1.80 5.10 -1.71
N ASP A 156 2.25 6.07 -0.92
CA ASP A 156 3.63 6.54 -0.98
C ASP A 156 4.53 5.62 -0.15
N ALA A 157 5.54 5.04 -0.79
CA ALA A 157 6.60 4.30 -0.11
C ALA A 157 7.45 5.24 0.77
N CYS A 158 8.18 4.67 1.72
CA CYS A 158 9.17 5.42 2.51
C CYS A 158 10.10 6.21 1.57
N TYR A 159 10.43 7.45 1.95
CA TYR A 159 11.29 8.36 1.18
C TYR A 159 10.71 8.86 -0.14
N HIS A 160 9.42 8.59 -0.42
CA HIS A 160 8.78 9.01 -1.66
C HIS A 160 7.56 9.88 -1.45
N GLY A 161 7.24 10.76 -2.41
CA GLY A 161 6.03 11.57 -2.43
C GLY A 161 5.86 12.40 -1.16
N GLU A 162 4.71 12.26 -0.50
CA GLU A 162 4.44 12.97 0.76
C GLU A 162 5.31 12.47 1.93
N ARG A 163 6.08 11.39 1.74
CA ARG A 163 6.99 10.82 2.74
C ARG A 163 8.48 11.10 2.47
N ALA A 164 8.81 11.96 1.51
CA ALA A 164 10.19 12.15 1.06
C ALA A 164 11.13 12.81 2.09
N MET A 165 10.62 13.75 2.89
CA MET A 165 11.45 14.56 3.80
C MET A 165 11.81 13.87 5.12
N TYR A 166 11.72 12.54 5.16
CA TYR A 166 11.68 11.81 6.41
C TYR A 166 12.75 10.72 6.49
N THR A 167 13.47 10.67 7.61
CA THR A 167 14.78 10.01 7.74
C THR A 167 14.72 8.57 8.28
N HIS A 168 13.57 7.90 8.25
CA HIS A 168 13.41 6.59 8.92
C HIS A 168 13.13 5.43 7.95
N ALA A 169 13.88 4.34 8.17
CA ALA A 169 14.05 3.25 7.22
C ALA A 169 12.97 2.16 7.29
N TYR A 170 12.66 1.64 6.09
CA TYR A 170 12.21 0.27 5.80
C TYR A 170 11.12 -0.30 6.72
N ARG A 171 9.91 0.26 6.60
CA ARG A 171 8.68 -0.38 7.12
C ARG A 171 7.59 -0.52 6.06
N ASP A 172 7.91 -0.43 4.78
CA ASP A 172 6.90 -0.55 3.72
C ASP A 172 6.10 -1.87 3.83
N VAL A 173 6.71 -2.99 4.22
CA VAL A 173 5.96 -4.24 4.48
C VAL A 173 4.95 -4.09 5.63
N CYS A 174 5.35 -3.45 6.74
CA CYS A 174 4.45 -3.17 7.86
C CYS A 174 3.33 -2.19 7.46
N ASP A 175 3.65 -1.17 6.68
CA ASP A 175 2.70 -0.21 6.13
C ASP A 175 1.65 -0.92 5.26
N LEU A 176 2.10 -1.86 4.42
CA LEU A 176 1.24 -2.68 3.58
C LEU A 176 0.39 -3.67 4.39
N MET A 177 0.91 -4.22 5.49
CA MET A 177 0.11 -5.02 6.43
C MET A 177 -1.02 -4.21 7.05
N ARG A 178 -0.79 -2.94 7.42
CA ARG A 178 -1.85 -2.09 7.97
C ARG A 178 -2.81 -1.58 6.94
N LEU A 179 -2.32 -1.30 5.74
CA LEU A 179 -3.18 -1.03 4.60
C LEU A 179 -4.11 -2.23 4.37
N ALA A 180 -3.59 -3.45 4.39
CA ALA A 180 -4.38 -4.66 4.28
C ALA A 180 -5.44 -4.77 5.39
N ASP A 181 -5.06 -4.60 6.66
CA ASP A 181 -6.01 -4.58 7.79
C ASP A 181 -7.15 -3.59 7.51
N TYR A 182 -6.80 -2.36 7.17
CA TYR A 182 -7.78 -1.31 6.83
C TYR A 182 -8.69 -1.69 5.66
N LEU A 183 -8.13 -2.22 4.56
CA LEU A 183 -8.91 -2.61 3.39
C LEU A 183 -9.84 -3.80 3.67
N THR A 184 -9.45 -4.74 4.55
CA THR A 184 -10.30 -5.87 4.94
C THR A 184 -11.49 -5.48 5.80
N GLU A 185 -11.37 -4.38 6.56
CA GLU A 185 -12.45 -3.86 7.41
C GLU A 185 -13.42 -2.92 6.65
N ARG A 186 -13.06 -2.46 5.44
CA ARG A 186 -13.91 -1.57 4.65
C ARG A 186 -15.19 -2.28 4.18
N GLU A 187 -16.33 -1.62 4.36
CA GLU A 187 -17.65 -2.16 4.00
C GLU A 187 -17.83 -2.30 2.47
N ASP A 188 -17.14 -1.47 1.68
CA ASP A 188 -17.20 -1.47 0.21
C ASP A 188 -16.23 -2.48 -0.45
N ILE A 189 -15.36 -3.14 0.33
CA ILE A 189 -14.35 -4.11 -0.15
C ILE A 189 -14.74 -5.54 0.23
N ASP A 190 -14.52 -6.47 -0.70
CA ASP A 190 -14.55 -7.90 -0.44
C ASP A 190 -13.18 -8.37 0.06
N PRO A 191 -13.05 -8.76 1.35
CA PRO A 191 -11.75 -9.13 1.92
C PRO A 191 -11.14 -10.38 1.27
N SER A 192 -11.94 -11.19 0.56
CA SER A 192 -11.43 -12.36 -0.18
C SER A 192 -10.86 -12.02 -1.56
N ARG A 193 -10.96 -10.75 -2.00
CA ARG A 193 -10.58 -10.30 -3.34
C ARG A 193 -9.72 -9.04 -3.29
N ILE A 194 -8.64 -9.09 -2.53
CA ILE A 194 -7.64 -8.02 -2.45
C ILE A 194 -6.37 -8.50 -3.18
N GLY A 195 -5.91 -7.75 -4.17
CA GLY A 195 -4.64 -7.98 -4.88
C GLY A 195 -3.63 -6.87 -4.62
N ILE A 196 -2.35 -7.17 -4.80
CA ILE A 196 -1.26 -6.20 -4.75
C ILE A 196 -0.33 -6.37 -5.94
N THR A 197 0.13 -5.27 -6.51
CA THR A 197 1.08 -5.25 -7.63
C THR A 197 1.91 -3.97 -7.58
N GLY A 198 2.99 -3.92 -8.37
CA GLY A 198 3.82 -2.73 -8.48
C GLY A 198 4.89 -2.83 -9.55
N ILE A 199 5.53 -1.70 -9.82
CA ILE A 199 6.58 -1.57 -10.84
C ILE A 199 7.93 -1.39 -10.15
N SER A 200 8.96 -2.11 -10.59
CA SER A 200 10.33 -1.96 -10.08
C SER A 200 10.39 -2.10 -8.56
N LEU A 201 10.76 -1.04 -7.82
CA LEU A 201 10.70 -0.95 -6.35
C LEU A 201 9.35 -1.44 -5.81
N GLY A 202 8.25 -1.00 -6.41
CA GLY A 202 6.91 -1.43 -6.05
C GLY A 202 6.66 -2.92 -6.29
N GLY A 203 7.28 -3.52 -7.31
CA GLY A 203 7.20 -4.97 -7.55
C GLY A 203 7.91 -5.78 -6.47
N ILE A 204 9.08 -5.31 -6.01
CA ILE A 204 9.81 -5.89 -4.87
C ILE A 204 8.96 -5.79 -3.60
N HIS A 205 8.37 -4.62 -3.33
CA HIS A 205 7.48 -4.44 -2.18
C HIS A 205 6.23 -5.32 -2.24
N ALA A 206 5.62 -5.47 -3.43
CA ALA A 206 4.46 -6.34 -3.62
C ALA A 206 4.81 -7.80 -3.33
N TRP A 207 5.98 -8.26 -3.77
CA TRP A 207 6.46 -9.61 -3.49
C TRP A 207 6.71 -9.84 -1.99
N PHE A 208 7.38 -8.90 -1.31
CA PHE A 208 7.58 -9.00 0.14
C PHE A 208 6.27 -8.94 0.93
N ALA A 209 5.32 -8.11 0.49
CA ALA A 209 3.99 -8.06 1.10
C ALA A 209 3.25 -9.39 0.94
N ALA A 210 3.28 -9.99 -0.25
CA ALA A 210 2.65 -11.29 -0.50
C ALA A 210 3.18 -12.41 0.40
N ASP A 211 4.47 -12.39 0.75
CA ASP A 211 5.07 -13.38 1.66
C ASP A 211 4.63 -13.22 3.13
N ASN A 212 4.24 -11.99 3.50
CA ASN A 212 3.91 -11.58 4.87
C ASN A 212 2.40 -11.46 5.14
N LEU A 213 1.61 -11.20 4.10
CA LEU A 213 0.16 -11.08 4.16
C LEU A 213 -0.47 -12.48 4.08
N ASN A 214 -1.27 -12.84 5.08
CA ASN A 214 -2.05 -14.09 5.07
C ASN A 214 -3.36 -13.98 4.26
N ILE A 215 -3.53 -12.91 3.47
CA ILE A 215 -4.77 -12.58 2.75
C ILE A 215 -4.66 -12.75 1.22
N LEU A 216 -3.52 -13.22 0.72
CA LEU A 216 -3.23 -13.47 -0.69
C LEU A 216 -3.08 -14.96 -0.98
#